data_AF-A0AAD9Q713-F1
#
_entry.id   AF-A0AAD9Q713-F1
#
_cell.length_a   1.000
_cell.length_b   1.000
_cell.length_c   1.000
_cell.angle_alpha   90.00
_cell.angle_beta   90.00
_cell.angle_gamma   90.00
#
_symmetry.space_group_name_H-M   'P 1'
#
loop_
_entity.id
_entity.type
_entity.pdbx_description
1 polymer ?
#
loop_
_entity_poly.entity_id
_entity_poly.type
_entity_poly.pdbx_seq_one_letter_code
_entity_poly.pdbx_strand_id
1 'polypeptide(L)'
;MQQSFDSNVEIGSRDLRRVYLITDSQADVNKFPTRQSFANTVLAAFAETNVVHWCCSKEHHQKSGVHYHMSVKLSKCQRWLPAKKFLADQFGISVHFSSIHANYYTAWKYVTKEDDCAEESKDHPDLSTTKGPRTMNAQMAIKTSRKRCVRPEMNIGLESDNEDSLLKEDPGLSGLSGDDEIGEKSKKEKKRKRLSAFEFSEIIVSKGLKSRRDVLALAHMQKNEGKSDMAEFIVNRGSKVVNEVLRTAWEMEEAKAAQERAAKFRLEILQEARGEPCKCKQASRWHASATELLEHNGISCKSFARAVKELLCKGRGKYRNIMLTGPANCGKTFLLNPLNSIFQTFTNPATTSFAWIGAEEAEVIFLNDFRWSPQVIPWHDLLLLLEGQLVHLPAPKSHFAKDMVFDRDTPIFATSKYPLVFIKNGMVDERETEMMTVRWRTFTLNWQIPEAKQQEMVACSTCFARLILENVVY
;
A
#
# COMPACT_ATOMS: atom_id res chain seq x y z
N MET A 1 37.94 26.26 -22.38
CA MET A 1 36.91 26.74 -21.44
C MET A 1 36.64 25.62 -20.45
N GLN A 2 37.25 25.70 -19.27
CA GLN A 2 37.33 24.68 -18.23
C GLN A 2 35.93 24.35 -17.67
N GLN A 3 35.54 23.08 -17.65
CA GLN A 3 34.48 22.59 -16.77
C GLN A 3 35.12 21.72 -15.70
N SER A 4 35.25 22.29 -14.50
CA SER A 4 35.50 21.55 -13.26
C SER A 4 34.28 20.68 -12.95
N PHE A 5 34.34 19.39 -13.28
CA PHE A 5 33.29 18.42 -12.94
C PHE A 5 33.68 17.59 -11.72
N ASP A 6 33.63 18.22 -10.55
CA ASP A 6 33.55 17.51 -9.26
C ASP A 6 32.07 17.37 -8.84
N SER A 7 31.19 17.01 -9.77
CA SER A 7 29.80 16.67 -9.44
C SER A 7 29.74 15.20 -9.02
N ASN A 8 30.02 14.95 -7.74
CA ASN A 8 29.86 13.64 -7.07
C ASN A 8 28.40 13.18 -7.10
N VAL A 9 28.03 12.39 -8.11
CA VAL A 9 26.73 11.70 -8.14
C VAL A 9 26.95 10.25 -7.71
N GLU A 10 26.84 10.01 -6.41
CA GLU A 10 26.94 8.67 -5.81
C GLU A 10 25.81 7.75 -6.29
N ILE A 11 26.13 6.47 -6.39
CA ILE A 11 25.17 5.40 -6.67
C ILE A 11 24.29 5.20 -5.42
N GLY A 12 22.98 5.00 -5.58
CA GLY A 12 22.09 4.73 -4.44
C GLY A 12 22.53 3.48 -3.66
N SER A 13 22.41 3.50 -2.33
CA SER A 13 22.89 2.42 -1.44
C SER A 13 22.24 1.05 -1.71
N ARG A 14 21.07 1.03 -2.35
CA ARG A 14 20.33 -0.20 -2.73
C ARG A 14 20.48 -0.60 -4.20
N ASP A 15 21.23 0.18 -5.00
CA ASP A 15 21.35 -0.07 -6.44
C ASP A 15 22.09 -1.39 -6.72
N LEU A 16 21.55 -2.15 -7.67
CA LEU A 16 22.13 -3.35 -8.25
C LEU A 16 22.60 -3.03 -9.66
N ARG A 17 23.91 -3.11 -9.91
CA ARG A 17 24.48 -2.87 -11.24
C ARG A 17 25.41 -4.00 -11.65
N ARG A 18 25.60 -4.13 -12.97
CA ARG A 18 26.60 -5.02 -13.59
C ARG A 18 27.87 -4.28 -13.96
N VAL A 19 27.86 -2.95 -13.96
CA VAL A 19 28.99 -2.13 -14.38
C VAL A 19 29.22 -1.05 -13.33
N TYR A 20 30.44 -0.99 -12.82
CA TYR A 20 30.88 0.00 -11.86
C TYR A 20 32.02 0.84 -12.43
N LEU A 21 32.01 2.12 -12.09
CA LEU A 21 33.13 3.03 -12.27
C LEU A 21 33.56 3.44 -10.86
N ILE A 22 34.81 3.13 -10.53
CA ILE A 22 35.38 3.21 -9.20
C ILE A 22 36.51 4.22 -9.26
N THR A 23 36.65 5.04 -8.23
CA THR A 23 37.69 6.05 -8.13
C THR A 23 38.29 6.04 -6.73
N ASP A 24 39.60 5.92 -6.65
CA ASP A 24 40.35 6.12 -5.41
C ASP A 24 41.08 7.46 -5.51
N SER A 25 40.58 8.46 -4.81
CA SER A 25 41.16 9.80 -4.76
C SER A 25 42.25 9.85 -3.70
N GLN A 26 43.42 10.41 -4.03
CA GLN A 26 44.59 10.45 -3.12
C GLN A 26 45.13 9.06 -2.77
N ALA A 27 45.29 8.21 -3.77
CA ALA A 27 45.77 6.85 -3.58
C ALA A 27 47.20 6.80 -3.03
N ASP A 28 47.42 5.93 -2.03
CA ASP A 28 48.76 5.68 -1.48
C ASP A 28 49.58 4.83 -2.47
N VAL A 29 50.50 5.49 -3.16
CA VAL A 29 51.36 4.87 -4.18
C VAL A 29 52.33 3.84 -3.58
N ASN A 30 52.61 3.90 -2.28
CA ASN A 30 53.40 2.87 -1.60
C ASN A 30 52.61 1.58 -1.44
N LYS A 31 51.29 1.69 -1.23
CA LYS A 31 50.39 0.55 -1.06
C LYS A 31 49.99 -0.07 -2.40
N PHE A 32 49.79 0.77 -3.42
CA PHE A 32 49.46 0.33 -4.78
C PHE A 32 50.40 0.98 -5.79
N PRO A 33 51.59 0.39 -6.04
CA PRO A 33 52.56 0.99 -6.95
C PRO A 33 52.11 0.96 -8.42
N THR A 34 51.32 -0.05 -8.82
CA THR A 34 50.91 -0.30 -10.20
C THR A 34 49.39 -0.28 -10.36
N ARG A 35 48.92 -0.08 -11.60
CA ARG A 35 47.49 -0.18 -11.95
C ARG A 35 46.99 -1.60 -11.68
N GLN A 36 47.80 -2.62 -11.99
CA GLN A 36 47.51 -4.03 -11.71
C GLN A 36 47.31 -4.30 -10.23
N SER A 37 48.13 -3.72 -9.34
CA SER A 37 48.03 -4.01 -7.90
C SER A 37 46.73 -3.43 -7.32
N PHE A 38 46.37 -2.20 -7.71
CA PHE A 38 45.07 -1.62 -7.38
C PHE A 38 43.90 -2.44 -7.96
N ALA A 39 44.00 -2.82 -9.24
CA ALA A 39 42.97 -3.60 -9.92
C ALA A 39 42.74 -4.94 -9.21
N ASN A 40 43.80 -5.68 -8.87
CA ASN A 40 43.68 -6.97 -8.17
C ASN A 40 42.97 -6.83 -6.82
N THR A 41 43.24 -5.76 -6.07
CA THR A 41 42.58 -5.47 -4.80
C THR A 41 41.09 -5.21 -4.99
N VAL A 42 40.71 -4.40 -5.99
CA VAL A 42 39.29 -4.16 -6.31
C VAL A 42 38.60 -5.43 -6.79
N LEU A 43 39.27 -6.25 -7.59
CA LEU A 43 38.73 -7.53 -8.08
C LEU A 43 38.48 -8.53 -6.94
N ALA A 44 39.31 -8.52 -5.89
CA ALA A 44 39.10 -9.35 -4.71
C ALA A 44 37.76 -9.02 -4.00
N ALA A 45 37.34 -7.75 -4.01
CA ALA A 45 36.04 -7.33 -3.46
C ALA A 45 34.84 -7.88 -4.25
N PHE A 46 35.07 -8.39 -5.47
CA PHE A 46 34.07 -8.99 -6.33
C PHE A 46 34.28 -10.50 -6.55
N ALA A 47 35.17 -11.17 -5.80
CA ALA A 47 35.58 -12.55 -6.05
C ALA A 47 34.42 -13.57 -6.12
N GLU A 48 33.33 -13.34 -5.39
CA GLU A 48 32.12 -14.18 -5.44
C GLU A 48 31.35 -14.10 -6.78
N THR A 49 31.64 -13.08 -7.60
CA THR A 49 31.00 -12.85 -8.89
C THR A 49 32.04 -12.86 -10.00
N ASN A 50 31.82 -13.66 -11.04
CA ASN A 50 32.75 -13.71 -12.17
C ASN A 50 32.85 -12.32 -12.83
N VAL A 51 34.05 -11.72 -12.82
CA VAL A 51 34.37 -10.44 -13.47
C VAL A 51 34.63 -10.72 -14.94
N VAL A 52 33.85 -10.09 -15.80
CA VAL A 52 33.90 -10.32 -17.25
C VAL A 52 35.02 -9.48 -17.88
N HIS A 53 35.07 -8.18 -17.56
CA HIS A 53 36.07 -7.25 -18.07
C HIS A 53 36.40 -6.19 -17.03
N TRP A 54 37.62 -5.68 -17.04
CA TRP A 54 38.00 -4.50 -16.27
C TRP A 54 39.06 -3.68 -17.02
N CYS A 55 39.15 -2.40 -16.66
CA CYS A 55 40.19 -1.48 -17.10
C CYS A 55 40.53 -0.52 -15.95
N CYS A 56 41.81 -0.23 -15.75
CA CYS A 56 42.34 0.60 -14.66
C CYS A 56 43.34 1.62 -15.21
N SER A 57 43.18 2.89 -14.84
CA SER A 57 44.11 3.97 -15.16
C SER A 57 44.62 4.67 -13.91
N LYS A 58 45.76 5.35 -14.04
CA LYS A 58 46.45 6.10 -12.99
C LYS A 58 46.63 7.54 -13.46
N GLU A 59 45.82 8.46 -12.93
CA GLU A 59 45.84 9.88 -13.28
C GLU A 59 46.57 10.70 -12.19
N HIS A 60 47.29 11.76 -12.57
CA HIS A 60 47.90 12.70 -11.63
C HIS A 60 46.93 13.87 -11.40
N HIS A 61 46.59 14.13 -10.14
CA HIS A 61 45.62 15.16 -9.80
C HIS A 61 46.22 16.57 -9.92
N GLN A 62 45.47 17.52 -10.50
CA GLN A 62 45.93 18.90 -10.76
C GLN A 62 46.35 19.69 -9.51
N LYS A 63 45.85 19.32 -8.32
CA LYS A 63 46.15 19.98 -7.05
C LYS A 63 47.13 19.20 -6.14
N SER A 64 47.74 18.12 -6.65
CA SER A 64 48.54 17.09 -5.95
C SER A 64 47.77 15.81 -5.62
N GLY A 65 48.46 14.66 -5.72
CA GLY A 65 47.91 13.32 -5.50
C GLY A 65 47.86 12.45 -6.76
N VAL A 66 47.74 11.14 -6.56
CA VAL A 66 47.49 10.16 -7.64
C VAL A 66 46.07 9.61 -7.49
N HIS A 67 45.35 9.52 -8.60
CA HIS A 67 44.00 8.95 -8.65
C HIS A 67 44.04 7.63 -9.43
N TYR A 68 43.41 6.59 -8.88
CA TYR A 68 43.09 5.41 -9.66
C TYR A 68 41.65 5.48 -10.13
N HIS A 69 41.43 5.34 -11.44
CA HIS A 69 40.10 5.13 -12.01
C HIS A 69 40.00 3.70 -12.52
N MET A 70 38.93 3.00 -12.16
CA MET A 70 38.72 1.63 -12.59
C MET A 70 37.29 1.40 -13.06
N SER A 71 37.13 0.76 -14.21
CA SER A 71 35.85 0.27 -14.69
C SER A 71 35.80 -1.25 -14.56
N VAL A 72 34.68 -1.77 -14.05
CA VAL A 72 34.50 -3.21 -13.82
C VAL A 72 33.16 -3.65 -14.38
N LYS A 73 33.14 -4.74 -15.16
CA LYS A 73 31.94 -5.41 -15.67
C LYS A 73 31.81 -6.79 -15.04
N LEU A 74 30.67 -7.01 -14.38
CA LEU A 74 30.33 -8.25 -13.70
C LEU A 74 29.40 -9.12 -14.56
N SER A 75 29.51 -10.44 -14.38
CA SER A 75 28.62 -11.42 -15.02
C SER A 75 27.18 -11.27 -14.54
N LYS A 76 26.96 -10.97 -13.26
CA LYS A 76 25.65 -10.78 -12.61
C LYS A 76 25.54 -9.38 -11.96
N CYS A 77 24.30 -8.96 -11.65
CA CYS A 77 24.09 -7.73 -10.88
C CYS A 77 24.51 -7.94 -9.43
N GLN A 78 25.34 -7.05 -8.90
CA GLN A 78 25.76 -7.07 -7.49
C GLN A 78 25.60 -5.68 -6.88
N ARG A 79 25.54 -5.58 -5.54
CA ARG A 79 25.56 -4.30 -4.83
C ARG A 79 27.00 -3.84 -4.63
N TRP A 80 27.24 -2.53 -4.71
CA TRP A 80 28.56 -1.94 -4.51
C TRP A 80 28.95 -1.77 -3.03
N LEU A 81 27.97 -1.60 -2.13
CA LEU A 81 28.23 -1.30 -0.73
C LEU A 81 29.05 -2.41 0.01
N PRO A 82 28.78 -3.71 -0.18
CA PRO A 82 29.63 -4.76 0.38
C PRO A 82 31.07 -4.70 -0.13
N ALA A 83 31.27 -4.43 -1.42
CA ALA A 83 32.60 -4.28 -2.00
C ALA A 83 33.34 -3.06 -1.41
N LYS A 84 32.66 -1.92 -1.23
CA LYS A 84 33.26 -0.74 -0.57
C LYS A 84 33.66 -1.04 0.88
N LYS A 85 32.81 -1.74 1.64
CA LYS A 85 33.12 -2.16 3.02
C LYS A 85 34.32 -3.09 3.06
N PHE A 86 34.35 -4.10 2.20
CA PHE A 86 35.48 -5.02 2.11
C PHE A 86 36.80 -4.30 1.82
N LEU A 87 36.80 -3.34 0.89
CA LEU A 87 37.99 -2.56 0.55
C LEU A 87 38.47 -1.66 1.71
N ALA A 88 37.53 -1.07 2.46
CA ALA A 88 37.85 -0.31 3.66
C ALA A 88 38.39 -1.21 4.78
N ASP A 89 37.74 -2.34 5.05
CA ASP A 89 38.06 -3.22 6.17
C ASP A 89 39.36 -4.00 5.95
N GLN A 90 39.59 -4.53 4.74
CA GLN A 90 40.75 -5.38 4.44
C GLN A 90 41.96 -4.59 3.95
N PHE A 91 41.73 -3.49 3.23
CA PHE A 91 42.79 -2.74 2.57
C PHE A 91 42.86 -1.28 3.02
N GLY A 92 42.01 -0.83 3.94
CA GLY A 92 42.06 0.53 4.48
C GLY A 92 41.89 1.63 3.44
N ILE A 93 41.23 1.35 2.30
CA ILE A 93 41.01 2.32 1.22
C ILE A 93 39.55 2.75 1.12
N SER A 94 39.33 4.03 0.82
CA SER A 94 37.99 4.61 0.69
C SER A 94 37.71 4.98 -0.76
N VAL A 95 37.19 4.02 -1.51
CA VAL A 95 36.86 4.21 -2.93
C VAL A 95 35.46 4.80 -3.14
N HIS A 96 35.32 5.63 -4.17
CA HIS A 96 34.07 6.22 -4.63
C HIS A 96 33.50 5.43 -5.82
N PHE A 97 32.18 5.19 -5.80
CA PHE A 97 31.47 4.51 -6.88
C PHE A 97 30.60 5.50 -7.65
N SER A 98 31.00 5.82 -8.88
CA SER A 98 30.39 6.85 -9.69
C SER A 98 29.22 6.33 -10.53
N SER A 99 28.21 7.19 -10.73
CA SER A 99 27.07 6.92 -11.60
C SER A 99 27.14 7.62 -12.96
N ILE A 100 28.27 8.24 -13.33
CA ILE A 100 28.41 9.08 -14.54
C ILE A 100 28.44 8.30 -15.87
N HIS A 101 28.66 7.00 -15.85
CA HIS A 101 28.55 6.13 -17.04
C HIS A 101 27.11 5.64 -17.28
N ALA A 102 26.83 5.16 -18.50
CA ALA A 102 25.56 4.52 -18.87
C ALA A 102 25.74 3.00 -19.09
N ASN A 103 26.91 2.60 -19.58
CA ASN A 103 27.30 1.22 -19.84
C ASN A 103 28.82 1.05 -19.69
N TYR A 104 29.32 -0.17 -19.91
CA TYR A 104 30.75 -0.47 -19.80
C TYR A 104 31.59 0.37 -20.77
N TYR A 105 31.17 0.53 -22.02
CA TYR A 105 31.90 1.35 -23.00
C TYR A 105 32.09 2.80 -22.54
N THR A 106 31.04 3.43 -21.98
CA THR A 106 31.15 4.79 -21.43
C THR A 106 31.97 4.86 -20.14
N ALA A 107 32.01 3.80 -19.33
CA ALA A 107 32.86 3.73 -18.15
C ALA A 107 34.33 3.56 -18.55
N TRP A 108 34.60 2.67 -19.51
CA TRP A 108 35.91 2.44 -20.10
C TRP A 108 36.47 3.73 -20.71
N LYS A 109 35.71 4.41 -21.56
CA LYS A 109 36.09 5.72 -22.12
C LYS A 109 36.44 6.77 -21.06
N TYR A 110 35.76 6.71 -19.92
CA TYR A 110 36.05 7.63 -18.83
C TYR A 110 37.38 7.29 -18.16
N VAL A 111 37.67 6.00 -17.98
CA VAL A 111 38.93 5.53 -17.39
C VAL A 111 40.12 5.80 -18.32
N THR A 112 39.96 5.63 -19.62
CA THR A 112 41.04 5.75 -20.61
C THR A 112 41.20 7.15 -21.21
N LYS A 113 40.54 8.17 -20.64
CA LYS A 113 40.50 9.53 -21.22
C LYS A 113 41.85 10.26 -21.22
N GLU A 114 42.68 10.01 -20.21
CA GLU A 114 43.90 10.78 -19.92
C GLU A 114 45.14 9.91 -19.73
N ASP A 115 44.99 8.58 -19.72
CA ASP A 115 46.07 7.63 -19.47
C ASP A 115 46.28 6.70 -20.67
N ASP A 116 47.28 7.01 -21.49
CA ASP A 116 47.69 6.19 -22.63
C ASP A 116 48.25 4.81 -22.22
N CYS A 117 48.48 4.59 -20.92
CA CYS A 117 49.02 3.37 -20.34
C CYS A 117 48.01 2.65 -19.42
N ALA A 118 46.71 2.83 -19.64
CA ALA A 118 45.68 2.09 -18.91
C ALA A 118 45.85 0.57 -19.07
N GLU A 119 45.66 -0.17 -17.98
CA GLU A 119 45.74 -1.63 -17.98
C GLU A 119 44.35 -2.26 -18.06
N GLU A 120 44.25 -3.38 -18.76
CA GLU A 120 42.98 -4.06 -19.05
C GLU A 120 43.05 -5.56 -18.75
N SER A 121 41.89 -6.19 -18.58
CA SER A 121 41.80 -7.65 -18.47
C SER A 121 42.35 -8.38 -19.71
N LYS A 122 42.93 -9.57 -19.55
CA LYS A 122 43.54 -10.35 -20.65
C LYS A 122 42.63 -10.59 -21.87
N ASP A 123 41.32 -10.75 -21.65
CA ASP A 123 40.32 -10.97 -22.71
C ASP A 123 39.46 -9.71 -22.97
N HIS A 124 40.03 -8.52 -22.79
CA HIS A 124 39.31 -7.27 -23.01
C HIS A 124 39.06 -7.03 -24.52
N PRO A 125 37.82 -6.71 -24.94
CA PRO A 125 37.54 -6.37 -26.34
C PRO A 125 38.18 -5.02 -26.70
N ASP A 126 38.72 -4.89 -27.92
CA ASP A 126 39.18 -3.58 -28.40
C ASP A 126 37.97 -2.63 -28.59
N LEU A 127 37.89 -1.63 -27.71
CA LEU A 127 36.84 -0.61 -27.72
C LEU A 127 37.29 0.71 -28.37
N SER A 128 38.55 0.82 -28.80
CA SER A 128 39.11 2.05 -29.38
C SER A 128 38.53 2.36 -30.77
N THR A 129 38.22 1.32 -31.54
CA THR A 129 37.75 1.42 -32.94
C THR A 129 36.23 1.36 -33.08
N THR A 130 35.48 1.10 -32.00
CA THR A 130 34.02 0.89 -32.06
C THR A 130 33.22 2.18 -31.92
N LYS A 131 32.18 2.39 -32.76
CA LYS A 131 31.20 3.51 -32.63
C LYS A 131 30.26 3.43 -31.40
N GLY A 132 30.66 2.70 -30.36
CA GLY A 132 29.84 2.37 -29.19
C GLY A 132 28.74 1.33 -29.48
N PRO A 133 28.07 0.81 -28.45
CA PRO A 133 27.01 -0.19 -28.63
C PRO A 133 25.77 0.41 -29.32
N ARG A 134 25.11 -0.35 -30.20
CA ARG A 134 23.86 0.08 -30.89
C ARG A 134 22.74 0.53 -29.94
N THR A 135 22.80 0.08 -28.68
CA THR A 135 21.84 0.41 -27.62
C THR A 135 22.20 1.64 -26.78
N MET A 136 23.28 2.36 -27.13
CA MET A 136 23.81 3.48 -26.35
C MET A 136 22.77 4.59 -26.12
N ASN A 137 22.02 5.00 -27.14
CA ASN A 137 20.99 6.03 -27.02
C ASN A 137 19.85 5.62 -26.07
N ALA A 138 19.43 4.35 -26.13
CA ALA A 138 18.41 3.82 -25.24
C ALA A 138 18.90 3.76 -23.77
N GLN A 139 20.16 3.38 -23.56
CA GLN A 139 20.76 3.32 -22.22
C GLN A 139 20.99 4.71 -21.62
N MET A 140 21.36 5.70 -22.44
CA MET A 140 21.44 7.10 -22.01
C MET A 140 20.05 7.65 -21.65
N ALA A 141 19.01 7.35 -22.45
CA ALA A 141 17.64 7.78 -22.17
C ALA A 141 17.08 7.20 -20.85
N ILE A 142 17.39 5.94 -20.53
CA ILE A 142 17.02 5.32 -19.24
C ILE A 142 17.68 6.03 -18.06
N LYS A 143 18.92 6.51 -18.24
CA LYS A 143 19.63 7.24 -17.20
C LYS A 143 19.07 8.65 -16.98
N THR A 144 18.71 9.37 -18.04
CA THR A 144 18.03 10.67 -17.92
C THR A 144 16.63 10.56 -17.34
N SER A 145 15.88 9.50 -17.66
CA SER A 145 14.56 9.29 -17.06
C SER A 145 14.64 8.94 -15.57
N ARG A 146 15.65 8.17 -15.14
CA ARG A 146 15.89 7.90 -13.72
C ARG A 146 16.27 9.16 -12.92
N LYS A 147 17.00 10.11 -13.52
CA LYS A 147 17.26 11.41 -12.89
C LYS A 147 15.99 12.25 -12.68
N ARG A 148 14.97 12.11 -13.54
CA ARG A 148 13.66 12.78 -13.38
C ARG A 148 12.78 12.17 -12.28
N CYS A 149 13.07 10.97 -11.79
CA CYS A 149 12.26 10.27 -10.78
C CYS A 149 12.84 10.32 -9.36
N VAL A 150 13.81 11.20 -9.08
CA VAL A 150 14.22 11.48 -7.70
C VAL A 150 13.12 12.37 -7.08
N ARG A 151 12.30 11.77 -6.21
CA ARG A 151 11.38 12.54 -5.36
C ARG A 151 12.21 13.49 -4.48
N PRO A 152 11.89 14.78 -4.37
CA PRO A 152 12.56 15.66 -3.43
C PRO A 152 12.33 15.11 -2.02
N GLU A 153 13.40 14.90 -1.25
CA GLU A 153 13.29 14.92 0.20
C GLU A 153 12.78 16.32 0.57
N MET A 154 11.65 16.36 1.28
CA MET A 154 11.08 17.59 1.81
C MET A 154 12.12 18.29 2.67
N ASN A 155 12.63 19.42 2.18
CA ASN A 155 13.26 20.41 3.04
C ASN A 155 12.39 21.67 3.05
N ILE A 156 12.03 22.04 4.27
CA ILE A 156 11.13 23.13 4.64
C ILE A 156 11.83 24.47 4.38
N GLY A 157 11.14 25.36 3.67
CA GLY A 157 11.25 26.82 3.78
C GLY A 157 12.50 27.50 3.21
N LEU A 158 12.31 28.25 2.12
CA LEU A 158 12.53 29.71 2.04
C LEU A 158 12.24 30.17 0.60
N GLU A 159 11.39 31.19 0.49
CA GLU A 159 11.00 31.88 -0.74
C GLU A 159 12.18 32.64 -1.37
N SER A 160 12.25 32.68 -2.70
CA SER A 160 12.47 33.94 -3.44
C SER A 160 12.20 33.73 -4.93
N ASP A 161 11.47 34.68 -5.49
CA ASP A 161 11.05 34.82 -6.88
C ASP A 161 12.19 34.81 -7.91
N ASN A 162 11.90 34.36 -9.13
CA ASN A 162 12.07 35.19 -10.33
C ASN A 162 11.45 34.55 -11.58
N GLU A 163 10.79 35.42 -12.34
CA GLU A 163 10.08 35.23 -13.60
C GLU A 163 10.97 34.93 -14.82
N ASP A 164 10.26 34.59 -15.91
CA ASP A 164 10.60 34.72 -17.34
C ASP A 164 11.48 33.60 -17.94
N SER A 165 11.13 32.96 -19.06
CA SER A 165 10.54 33.54 -20.26
C SER A 165 10.16 32.50 -21.34
N LEU A 166 9.06 32.81 -22.03
CA LEU A 166 8.81 32.68 -23.48
C LEU A 166 8.52 31.31 -24.13
N LEU A 167 7.22 31.06 -24.24
CA LEU A 167 6.54 30.41 -25.37
C LEU A 167 6.68 31.26 -26.65
N LYS A 168 6.89 30.61 -27.79
CA LYS A 168 6.52 31.15 -29.11
C LYS A 168 5.84 30.05 -29.92
N GLU A 169 4.57 30.28 -30.22
CA GLU A 169 3.77 29.57 -31.22
C GLU A 169 3.67 30.44 -32.50
N ASP A 170 3.76 29.75 -33.65
CA ASP A 170 3.05 29.95 -34.93
C ASP A 170 3.34 31.21 -35.79
N PRO A 171 3.22 31.15 -37.15
CA PRO A 171 2.08 30.56 -37.86
C PRO A 171 2.30 29.94 -39.27
N GLY A 172 1.24 29.33 -39.81
CA GLY A 172 0.83 29.64 -41.19
C GLY A 172 0.71 28.49 -42.19
N LEU A 173 -0.53 28.06 -42.41
CA LEU A 173 -1.02 27.16 -43.46
C LEU A 173 -1.26 27.92 -44.78
N SER A 174 -0.86 27.37 -45.93
CA SER A 174 -1.48 27.66 -47.24
C SER A 174 -1.25 26.50 -48.21
N GLY A 175 -2.32 26.02 -48.84
CA GLY A 175 -2.33 24.79 -49.63
C GLY A 175 -2.28 24.94 -51.15
N LEU A 176 -2.41 23.75 -51.75
CA LEU A 176 -2.89 23.38 -53.08
C LEU A 176 -1.91 23.32 -54.28
N SER A 177 -1.94 22.11 -54.85
CA SER A 177 -1.83 21.70 -56.27
C SER A 177 -0.46 21.48 -56.91
N GLY A 178 -0.35 20.35 -57.63
CA GLY A 178 0.62 20.13 -58.70
C GLY A 178 1.37 18.79 -58.61
N ASP A 179 0.99 17.86 -59.49
CA ASP A 179 1.49 16.50 -59.73
C ASP A 179 3.02 16.34 -59.84
N ASP A 180 3.57 15.21 -59.36
CA ASP A 180 4.10 14.12 -60.20
C ASP A 180 5.08 13.15 -59.48
N GLU A 181 4.98 11.89 -59.91
CA GLU A 181 5.97 10.80 -59.88
C GLU A 181 6.39 10.06 -58.58
N ILE A 182 5.82 8.85 -58.47
CA ILE A 182 6.47 7.54 -58.27
C ILE A 182 7.66 7.48 -57.30
N GLY A 183 7.40 6.91 -56.13
CA GLY A 183 8.43 6.36 -55.26
C GLY A 183 7.82 5.51 -54.15
N GLU A 184 7.70 4.20 -54.38
CA GLU A 184 7.33 3.20 -53.38
C GLU A 184 8.26 3.31 -52.16
N LYS A 185 7.74 3.88 -51.06
CA LYS A 185 8.35 3.74 -49.73
C LYS A 185 7.36 3.04 -48.82
N SER A 186 7.82 1.89 -48.32
CA SER A 186 7.08 0.97 -47.46
C SER A 186 6.36 1.71 -46.32
N LYS A 187 5.04 1.49 -46.24
CA LYS A 187 4.22 1.93 -45.11
C LYS A 187 4.71 1.23 -43.85
N LYS A 188 5.40 1.96 -42.96
CA LYS A 188 5.56 1.54 -41.56
C LYS A 188 4.15 1.44 -40.96
N GLU A 189 3.70 0.24 -40.64
CA GLU A 189 2.45 0.02 -39.91
C GLU A 189 2.42 0.91 -38.66
N LYS A 190 1.41 1.78 -38.56
CA LYS A 190 1.12 2.54 -37.35
C LYS A 190 0.89 1.54 -36.21
N LYS A 191 1.82 1.47 -35.25
CA LYS A 191 1.66 0.63 -34.04
C LYS A 191 0.29 0.91 -33.42
N ARG A 192 -0.55 -0.12 -33.30
CA ARG A 192 -1.86 -0.02 -32.62
C ARG A 192 -1.66 0.57 -31.22
N LYS A 193 -2.45 1.60 -30.89
CA LYS A 193 -2.45 2.23 -29.56
C LYS A 193 -2.85 1.15 -28.54
N ARG A 194 -1.96 0.87 -27.59
CA ARG A 194 -2.23 -0.11 -26.53
C ARG A 194 -3.12 0.52 -25.47
N LEU A 195 -4.06 -0.26 -24.94
CA LEU A 195 -4.92 0.14 -23.83
C LEU A 195 -4.05 0.59 -22.64
N SER A 196 -4.27 1.81 -22.18
CA SER A 196 -3.60 2.36 -21.00
C SER A 196 -4.27 1.91 -19.71
N ALA A 197 -3.59 2.07 -18.58
CA ALA A 197 -4.18 1.77 -17.28
C ALA A 197 -5.38 2.69 -16.95
N PHE A 198 -5.33 3.94 -17.43
CA PHE A 198 -6.41 4.91 -17.26
C PHE A 198 -7.66 4.54 -18.05
N GLU A 199 -7.50 4.24 -19.35
CA GLU A 199 -8.63 3.76 -20.19
C GLU A 199 -9.20 2.44 -19.63
N PHE A 200 -8.34 1.56 -19.10
CA PHE A 200 -8.79 0.34 -18.43
C PHE A 200 -9.59 0.61 -17.15
N SER A 201 -9.21 1.61 -16.33
CA SER A 201 -10.00 2.01 -15.16
C SER A 201 -11.36 2.59 -15.53
N GLU A 202 -11.47 3.38 -16.60
CA GLU A 202 -12.75 3.89 -17.09
C GLU A 202 -13.68 2.75 -17.54
N ILE A 203 -13.13 1.73 -18.20
CA ILE A 203 -13.89 0.52 -18.59
C ILE A 203 -14.38 -0.23 -17.34
N ILE A 204 -13.54 -0.38 -16.31
CA ILE A 204 -13.90 -1.05 -15.06
C ILE A 204 -15.12 -0.40 -14.42
N VAL A 205 -15.08 0.93 -14.26
CA VAL A 205 -16.17 1.69 -13.61
C VAL A 205 -17.42 1.69 -14.49
N SER A 206 -17.29 2.04 -15.78
CA SER A 206 -18.43 2.12 -16.71
C SER A 206 -19.15 0.79 -16.93
N LYS A 207 -18.45 -0.34 -16.80
CA LYS A 207 -19.03 -1.69 -16.90
C LYS A 207 -19.35 -2.33 -15.54
N GLY A 208 -19.11 -1.63 -14.44
CA GLY A 208 -19.43 -2.13 -13.09
C GLY A 208 -18.65 -3.38 -12.68
N LEU A 209 -17.40 -3.53 -13.14
CA LEU A 209 -16.59 -4.73 -12.88
C LEU A 209 -16.02 -4.68 -11.46
N LYS A 210 -16.55 -5.51 -10.54
CA LYS A 210 -16.15 -5.49 -9.13
C LYS A 210 -15.05 -6.49 -8.77
N SER A 211 -14.81 -7.49 -9.62
CA SER A 211 -13.80 -8.52 -9.37
C SER A 211 -12.92 -8.82 -10.58
N ARG A 212 -11.74 -9.40 -10.32
CA ARG A 212 -10.86 -9.92 -11.39
C ARG A 212 -11.57 -10.96 -12.26
N ARG A 213 -12.51 -11.73 -11.70
CA ARG A 213 -13.28 -12.71 -12.46
C ARG A 213 -14.17 -12.02 -13.49
N ASP A 214 -14.82 -10.92 -13.12
CA ASP A 214 -15.67 -10.14 -14.02
C ASP A 214 -14.85 -9.51 -15.15
N VAL A 215 -13.68 -8.98 -14.81
CA VAL A 215 -12.69 -8.47 -15.76
C VAL A 215 -12.28 -9.55 -16.77
N LEU A 216 -11.96 -10.77 -16.32
CA LEU A 216 -11.59 -11.88 -17.20
C LEU A 216 -12.76 -12.33 -18.08
N ALA A 217 -13.97 -12.39 -17.52
CA ALA A 217 -15.17 -12.76 -18.26
C ALA A 217 -15.45 -11.77 -19.39
N LEU A 218 -15.39 -10.46 -19.10
CA LEU A 218 -15.57 -9.42 -20.11
C LEU A 218 -14.46 -9.46 -21.17
N ALA A 219 -13.20 -9.64 -20.77
CA ALA A 219 -12.09 -9.74 -21.72
C ALA A 219 -12.22 -10.97 -22.64
N HIS A 220 -12.73 -12.09 -22.13
CA HIS A 220 -13.01 -13.28 -22.95
C HIS A 220 -14.14 -13.03 -23.95
N MET A 221 -15.23 -12.39 -23.52
CA MET A 221 -16.33 -12.01 -24.42
C MET A 221 -15.85 -11.07 -25.54
N GLN A 222 -15.12 -10.01 -25.19
CA GLN A 222 -14.58 -9.06 -26.17
C GLN A 222 -13.61 -9.72 -27.16
N LYS A 223 -12.79 -10.67 -26.68
CA LYS A 223 -11.89 -11.44 -27.54
C LYS A 223 -12.66 -12.25 -28.59
N ASN A 224 -13.79 -12.85 -28.22
CA ASN A 224 -14.64 -13.58 -29.17
C ASN A 224 -15.30 -12.67 -30.20
N GLU A 225 -15.50 -11.40 -29.86
CA GLU A 225 -15.99 -10.34 -30.77
C GLU A 225 -14.85 -9.69 -31.59
N GLY A 226 -13.61 -10.17 -31.47
CA GLY A 226 -12.45 -9.66 -32.19
C GLY A 226 -11.74 -8.46 -31.54
N LYS A 227 -12.18 -8.02 -30.35
CA LYS A 227 -11.55 -6.96 -29.55
C LYS A 227 -10.59 -7.59 -28.54
N SER A 228 -9.28 -7.56 -28.84
CA SER A 228 -8.24 -8.21 -28.02
C SER A 228 -7.51 -7.30 -27.04
N ASP A 229 -7.79 -5.99 -27.06
CA ASP A 229 -7.09 -4.96 -26.28
C ASP A 229 -7.12 -5.22 -24.76
N MET A 230 -8.29 -5.55 -24.21
CA MET A 230 -8.47 -5.87 -22.79
C MET A 230 -7.74 -7.16 -22.40
N ALA A 231 -7.82 -8.19 -23.25
CA ALA A 231 -7.12 -9.45 -23.04
C ALA A 231 -5.59 -9.27 -23.11
N GLU A 232 -5.10 -8.49 -24.07
CA GLU A 232 -3.68 -8.13 -24.20
C GLU A 232 -3.19 -7.34 -22.99
N PHE A 233 -3.98 -6.39 -22.47
CA PHE A 233 -3.63 -5.65 -21.26
C PHE A 233 -3.43 -6.58 -20.06
N ILE A 234 -4.38 -7.49 -19.82
CA ILE A 234 -4.34 -8.44 -18.70
C ILE A 234 -3.11 -9.36 -18.78
N VAL A 235 -2.84 -9.92 -19.97
CA VAL A 235 -1.72 -10.84 -20.17
C VAL A 235 -0.37 -10.12 -20.04
N ASN A 236 -0.25 -8.92 -20.60
CA ASN A 236 1.01 -8.18 -20.61
C ASN A 236 1.38 -7.57 -19.26
N ARG A 237 0.40 -7.18 -18.44
CA ARG A 237 0.62 -6.51 -17.15
C ARG A 237 0.57 -7.46 -15.94
N GLY A 238 -0.06 -8.63 -16.10
CA GLY A 238 -0.17 -9.64 -15.05
C GLY A 238 -1.18 -9.27 -13.95
N SER A 239 -1.43 -10.23 -13.06
CA SER A 239 -2.50 -10.15 -12.05
C SER A 239 -2.34 -9.00 -11.06
N LYS A 240 -1.11 -8.71 -10.61
CA LYS A 240 -0.84 -7.65 -9.62
C LYS A 240 -1.28 -6.28 -10.12
N VAL A 241 -0.91 -5.92 -11.34
CA VAL A 241 -1.25 -4.61 -11.92
C VAL A 241 -2.74 -4.52 -12.22
N VAL A 242 -3.36 -5.58 -12.74
CA VAL A 242 -4.80 -5.59 -13.01
C VAL A 242 -5.61 -5.40 -11.72
N ASN A 243 -5.23 -6.08 -10.64
CA ASN A 243 -5.88 -5.92 -9.34
C ASN A 243 -5.67 -4.52 -8.77
N GLU A 244 -4.48 -3.95 -8.95
CA GLU A 244 -4.20 -2.58 -8.50
C GLU A 244 -5.05 -1.56 -9.25
N VAL A 245 -5.14 -1.65 -10.58
CA VAL A 245 -5.98 -0.73 -11.36
C VAL A 245 -7.46 -0.90 -11.03
N LEU A 246 -7.94 -2.14 -10.85
CA LEU A 246 -9.31 -2.42 -10.40
C LEU A 246 -9.60 -1.72 -9.06
N ARG A 247 -8.69 -1.88 -8.10
CA ARG A 247 -8.81 -1.30 -6.76
C ARG A 247 -8.79 0.23 -6.82
N THR A 248 -7.79 0.81 -7.46
CA THR A 248 -7.67 2.28 -7.59
C THR A 248 -8.84 2.89 -8.34
N ALA A 249 -9.39 2.21 -9.36
CA ALA A 249 -10.56 2.71 -10.10
C ALA A 249 -11.78 2.88 -9.20
N TRP A 250 -12.07 1.89 -8.35
CA TRP A 250 -13.18 1.97 -7.40
C TRP A 250 -12.87 2.89 -6.22
N GLU A 251 -11.64 2.90 -5.71
CA GLU A 251 -11.20 3.86 -4.69
C GLU A 251 -11.40 5.30 -5.19
N MET A 252 -11.10 5.60 -6.45
CA MET A 252 -11.32 6.92 -7.05
C MET A 252 -12.81 7.25 -7.24
N GLU A 253 -13.60 6.32 -7.76
CA GLU A 253 -15.04 6.51 -7.98
C GLU A 253 -15.80 6.73 -6.67
N GLU A 254 -15.46 5.95 -5.64
CA GLU A 254 -16.11 5.97 -4.34
C GLU A 254 -15.50 7.02 -3.39
N ALA A 255 -14.37 7.66 -3.77
CA ALA A 255 -13.62 8.61 -2.93
C ALA A 255 -14.50 9.74 -2.38
N LYS A 256 -15.31 10.36 -3.23
CA LYS A 256 -16.17 11.49 -2.82
C LYS A 256 -17.21 11.03 -1.81
N ALA A 257 -17.89 9.91 -2.07
CA ALA A 257 -18.89 9.35 -1.17
C ALA A 257 -18.27 8.88 0.16
N ALA A 258 -17.06 8.28 0.11
CA ALA A 258 -16.32 7.87 1.29
C ALA A 258 -15.88 9.08 2.13
N GLN A 259 -15.43 10.16 1.49
CA GLN A 259 -15.08 11.41 2.16
C GLN A 259 -16.30 12.07 2.81
N GLU A 260 -17.43 12.15 2.09
CA GLU A 260 -18.70 12.66 2.62
C GLU A 260 -19.18 11.81 3.80
N ARG A 261 -19.05 10.49 3.73
CA ARG A 261 -19.41 9.58 4.82
C ARG A 261 -18.50 9.74 6.04
N ALA A 262 -17.20 9.87 5.84
CA ALA A 262 -16.22 10.06 6.92
C ALA A 262 -16.44 11.37 7.71
N ALA A 263 -17.06 12.38 7.08
CA ALA A 263 -17.43 13.63 7.73
C ALA A 263 -18.71 13.55 8.58
N LYS A 264 -19.53 12.49 8.41
CA LYS A 264 -20.80 12.34 9.12
C LYS A 264 -20.61 11.76 10.51
N PHE A 265 -21.43 12.22 11.45
CA PHE A 265 -21.55 11.56 12.74
C PHE A 265 -22.36 10.27 12.62
N ARG A 266 -22.09 9.29 13.49
CA ARG A 266 -22.81 8.00 13.49
C ARG A 266 -24.33 8.15 13.62
N LEU A 267 -24.80 9.18 14.33
CA LEU A 267 -26.23 9.47 14.44
C LEU A 267 -26.84 10.03 13.16
N GLU A 268 -26.08 10.77 12.35
CA GLU A 268 -26.53 11.25 11.03
C GLU A 268 -26.64 10.07 10.07
N ILE A 269 -25.67 9.16 10.06
CA ILE A 269 -25.72 7.90 9.31
C ILE A 269 -26.98 7.09 9.70
N LEU A 270 -27.29 7.02 11.00
CA LEU A 270 -28.51 6.36 11.48
C LEU A 270 -29.79 7.09 11.03
N GLN A 271 -29.79 8.42 10.96
CA GLN A 271 -30.91 9.21 10.46
C GLN A 271 -31.12 9.01 8.95
N GLU A 272 -30.06 8.91 8.17
CA GLU A 272 -30.12 8.58 6.74
C GLU A 272 -30.70 7.19 6.52
N ALA A 273 -30.24 6.19 7.28
CA ALA A 273 -30.80 4.83 7.27
C ALA A 273 -32.30 4.79 7.57
N ARG A 274 -32.84 5.73 8.37
CA ARG A 274 -34.29 5.86 8.61
C ARG A 274 -35.05 6.32 7.35
N GLY A 275 -34.41 7.10 6.48
CA GLY A 275 -35.00 7.60 5.24
C GLY A 275 -34.99 6.58 4.10
N GLU A 276 -34.22 5.50 4.22
CA GLU A 276 -34.15 4.44 3.22
C GLU A 276 -35.44 3.60 3.14
N PRO A 277 -35.75 3.01 1.96
CA PRO A 277 -36.84 2.06 1.82
C PRO A 277 -36.69 0.85 2.75
N CYS A 278 -37.78 0.49 3.43
CA CYS A 278 -37.83 -0.67 4.30
C CYS A 278 -37.61 -1.98 3.49
N LYS A 279 -36.68 -2.83 3.93
CA LYS A 279 -36.36 -4.13 3.29
C LYS A 279 -37.23 -5.30 3.76
N CYS A 280 -38.15 -5.08 4.70
CA CYS A 280 -38.98 -6.14 5.24
C CYS A 280 -40.03 -6.60 4.21
N LYS A 281 -40.32 -7.91 4.13
CA LYS A 281 -41.41 -8.47 3.30
C LYS A 281 -42.75 -7.80 3.58
N GLN A 282 -43.01 -7.52 4.85
CA GLN A 282 -44.11 -6.70 5.32
C GLN A 282 -43.53 -5.48 6.02
N ALA A 283 -44.00 -4.29 5.64
CA ALA A 283 -43.49 -3.03 6.18
C ALA A 283 -43.48 -3.05 7.71
N SER A 284 -42.38 -2.59 8.31
CA SER A 284 -42.20 -2.50 9.76
C SER A 284 -42.24 -3.83 10.52
N ARG A 285 -42.25 -5.00 9.85
CA ARG A 285 -42.28 -6.31 10.55
C ARG A 285 -41.09 -6.52 11.47
N TRP A 286 -39.88 -6.17 11.00
CA TRP A 286 -38.67 -6.23 11.84
C TRP A 286 -38.82 -5.38 13.10
N HIS A 287 -39.36 -4.16 12.97
CA HIS A 287 -39.57 -3.25 14.10
C HIS A 287 -40.56 -3.84 15.10
N ALA A 288 -41.71 -4.32 14.64
CA ALA A 288 -42.71 -4.95 15.51
C ALA A 288 -42.14 -6.15 16.27
N SER A 289 -41.40 -7.03 15.58
CA SER A 289 -40.78 -8.19 16.20
C SER A 289 -39.65 -7.83 17.18
N ALA A 290 -38.89 -6.76 16.92
CA ALA A 290 -37.89 -6.26 17.85
C ALA A 290 -38.53 -5.69 19.12
N THR A 291 -39.63 -4.94 18.98
CA THR A 291 -40.41 -4.43 20.12
C THR A 291 -40.98 -5.57 20.95
N GLU A 292 -41.66 -6.53 20.33
CA GLU A 292 -42.19 -7.72 20.99
C GLU A 292 -41.07 -8.50 21.72
N LEU A 293 -39.91 -8.68 21.09
CA LEU A 293 -38.78 -9.38 21.68
C LEU A 293 -38.26 -8.66 22.93
N LEU A 294 -38.13 -7.34 22.90
CA LEU A 294 -37.71 -6.56 24.06
C LEU A 294 -38.75 -6.63 25.18
N GLU A 295 -40.03 -6.54 24.86
CA GLU A 295 -41.15 -6.64 25.80
C GLU A 295 -41.21 -8.00 26.51
N HIS A 296 -41.10 -9.12 25.79
CA HIS A 296 -41.07 -10.48 26.40
C HIS A 296 -39.89 -10.69 27.34
N ASN A 297 -38.84 -9.88 27.21
CA ASN A 297 -37.68 -9.91 28.09
C ASN A 297 -37.72 -8.84 29.19
N GLY A 298 -38.83 -8.09 29.32
CA GLY A 298 -38.98 -7.01 30.30
C GLY A 298 -38.07 -5.80 30.03
N ILE A 299 -37.56 -5.65 28.80
CA ILE A 299 -36.68 -4.55 28.43
C ILE A 299 -37.53 -3.47 27.76
N SER A 300 -37.54 -2.28 28.35
CA SER A 300 -38.17 -1.13 27.71
C SER A 300 -37.45 -0.74 26.42
N CYS A 301 -38.21 -0.59 25.32
CA CYS A 301 -37.70 -0.05 24.06
C CYS A 301 -37.01 1.31 24.24
N LYS A 302 -37.54 2.20 25.09
CA LYS A 302 -36.94 3.49 25.42
C LYS A 302 -35.58 3.35 26.11
N SER A 303 -35.44 2.39 27.03
CA SER A 303 -34.18 2.12 27.72
C SER A 303 -33.12 1.59 26.75
N PHE A 304 -33.49 0.60 25.94
CA PHE A 304 -32.61 0.03 24.92
C PHE A 304 -32.19 1.08 23.87
N ALA A 305 -33.14 1.82 23.31
CA ALA A 305 -32.90 2.88 22.33
C ALA A 305 -31.98 3.97 22.88
N ARG A 306 -32.20 4.42 24.12
CA ARG A 306 -31.33 5.40 24.79
C ARG A 306 -29.91 4.88 24.94
N ALA A 307 -29.74 3.62 25.35
CA ALA A 307 -28.41 3.03 25.48
C ALA A 307 -27.67 2.97 24.14
N VAL A 308 -28.33 2.51 23.08
CA VAL A 308 -27.74 2.45 21.73
C VAL A 308 -27.38 3.85 21.23
N LYS A 309 -28.28 4.83 21.38
CA LYS A 309 -28.03 6.22 20.99
C LYS A 309 -26.88 6.85 21.77
N GLU A 310 -26.81 6.63 23.08
CA GLU A 310 -25.71 7.10 23.93
C GLU A 310 -24.38 6.52 23.47
N LEU A 311 -24.32 5.21 23.21
CA LEU A 311 -23.12 4.54 22.74
C LEU A 311 -22.69 5.05 21.36
N LEU A 312 -23.60 5.22 20.40
CA LEU A 312 -23.28 5.76 19.08
C LEU A 312 -22.76 7.22 19.16
N CYS A 313 -23.28 8.01 20.09
CA CYS A 313 -22.93 9.42 20.24
C CYS A 313 -21.60 9.64 20.99
N LYS A 314 -21.39 8.93 22.10
CA LYS A 314 -20.25 9.14 23.01
C LYS A 314 -19.13 8.14 22.81
N GLY A 315 -19.35 7.11 22.00
CA GLY A 315 -18.41 6.04 21.82
C GLY A 315 -18.27 5.12 23.03
N ARG A 316 -17.29 4.22 22.94
CA ARG A 316 -16.99 3.23 23.97
C ARG A 316 -16.56 3.86 25.30
N GLY A 317 -16.76 3.11 26.38
CA GLY A 317 -16.36 3.50 27.73
C GLY A 317 -17.12 2.74 28.80
N LYS A 318 -16.79 3.00 30.07
CA LYS A 318 -17.46 2.38 31.22
C LYS A 318 -18.98 2.59 31.16
N TYR A 319 -19.72 1.51 31.37
CA TYR A 319 -21.19 1.43 31.34
C TYR A 319 -21.86 1.86 30.02
N ARG A 320 -21.10 1.94 28.91
CA ARG A 320 -21.62 2.36 27.59
C ARG A 320 -21.65 1.25 26.56
N ASN A 321 -20.64 0.38 26.50
CA ASN A 321 -20.62 -0.71 25.51
C ASN A 321 -21.82 -1.63 25.74
N ILE A 322 -22.46 -2.11 24.69
CA ILE A 322 -23.71 -2.88 24.83
C ILE A 322 -23.42 -4.36 24.64
N MET A 323 -23.85 -5.19 25.61
CA MET A 323 -23.79 -6.64 25.49
C MET A 323 -25.18 -7.23 25.62
N LEU A 324 -25.61 -8.04 24.65
CA LEU A 324 -26.79 -8.88 24.78
C LEU A 324 -26.37 -10.27 25.24
N THR A 325 -26.88 -10.71 26.38
CA THR A 325 -26.62 -12.05 26.92
C THR A 325 -27.89 -12.89 26.88
N GLY A 326 -27.75 -14.22 26.97
CA GLY A 326 -28.89 -15.14 26.98
C GLY A 326 -28.64 -16.41 26.18
N PRO A 327 -29.45 -17.47 26.37
CA PRO A 327 -29.28 -18.73 25.66
C PRO A 327 -29.52 -18.59 24.15
N ALA A 328 -29.32 -19.69 23.41
CA ALA A 328 -29.62 -19.73 21.99
C ALA A 328 -31.11 -19.43 21.74
N ASN A 329 -31.41 -18.89 20.56
CA ASN A 329 -32.77 -18.60 20.09
C ASN A 329 -33.53 -17.50 20.85
N CYS A 330 -32.84 -16.61 21.58
CA CYS A 330 -33.45 -15.43 22.21
C CYS A 330 -33.36 -14.15 21.35
N GLY A 331 -33.04 -14.23 20.05
CA GLY A 331 -33.00 -13.05 19.17
C GLY A 331 -31.86 -12.04 19.40
N LYS A 332 -30.79 -12.41 20.14
CA LYS A 332 -29.61 -11.54 20.38
C LYS A 332 -29.00 -10.99 19.08
N THR A 333 -28.62 -11.88 18.16
CA THR A 333 -28.02 -11.50 16.87
C THR A 333 -29.04 -10.73 16.03
N PHE A 334 -30.31 -11.13 16.05
CA PHE A 334 -31.38 -10.45 15.31
C PHE A 334 -31.48 -8.94 15.64
N LEU A 335 -31.40 -8.58 16.93
CA LEU A 335 -31.50 -7.17 17.36
C LEU A 335 -30.36 -6.29 16.86
N LEU A 336 -29.13 -6.81 16.81
CA LEU A 336 -27.92 -6.03 16.50
C LEU A 336 -27.41 -6.21 15.05
N ASN A 337 -27.86 -7.24 14.33
CA ASN A 337 -27.43 -7.48 12.95
C ASN A 337 -27.69 -6.29 11.98
N PRO A 338 -28.72 -5.44 12.16
CA PRO A 338 -28.87 -4.23 11.34
C PRO A 338 -27.68 -3.27 11.39
N LEU A 339 -26.83 -3.31 12.43
CA LEU A 339 -25.60 -2.51 12.49
C LEU A 339 -24.71 -2.76 11.27
N ASN A 340 -24.57 -4.02 10.85
CA ASN A 340 -23.78 -4.42 9.66
C ASN A 340 -24.33 -3.84 8.34
N SER A 341 -25.60 -3.44 8.32
CA SER A 341 -26.24 -2.83 7.14
C SER A 341 -26.18 -1.30 7.15
N ILE A 342 -26.00 -0.69 8.32
CA ILE A 342 -26.03 0.77 8.50
C ILE A 342 -24.61 1.33 8.53
N PHE A 343 -23.69 0.64 9.22
CA PHE A 343 -22.35 1.10 9.51
C PHE A 343 -21.28 0.22 8.86
N GLN A 344 -20.12 0.82 8.58
CA GLN A 344 -18.89 0.07 8.32
C GLN A 344 -18.49 -0.64 9.61
N THR A 345 -18.85 -1.93 9.70
CA THR A 345 -18.78 -2.70 10.93
C THR A 345 -17.61 -3.68 10.89
N PHE A 346 -16.77 -3.65 11.93
CA PHE A 346 -15.83 -4.74 12.19
C PHE A 346 -16.57 -5.86 12.92
N THR A 347 -16.71 -7.02 12.27
CA THR A 347 -17.43 -8.17 12.83
C THR A 347 -16.47 -9.28 13.19
N ASN A 348 -16.36 -9.58 14.48
CA ASN A 348 -15.57 -10.65 15.09
C ASN A 348 -14.08 -10.70 14.69
N PRO A 349 -13.17 -10.68 15.67
CA PRO A 349 -11.76 -10.83 15.39
C PRO A 349 -11.45 -12.24 14.85
N ALA A 350 -10.49 -12.32 13.92
CA ALA A 350 -10.00 -13.60 13.41
C ALA A 350 -9.25 -14.38 14.51
N THR A 351 -9.04 -15.68 14.31
CA THR A 351 -8.27 -16.52 15.25
C THR A 351 -6.75 -16.48 15.02
N THR A 352 -6.27 -15.51 14.24
CA THR A 352 -4.86 -15.40 13.84
C THR A 352 -4.11 -14.37 14.68
N SER A 353 -2.78 -14.32 14.55
CA SER A 353 -1.93 -13.34 15.26
C SER A 353 -2.28 -11.87 15.00
N PHE A 354 -3.07 -11.57 13.97
CA PHE A 354 -3.47 -10.21 13.58
C PHE A 354 -5.00 -10.08 13.56
N ALA A 355 -5.62 -10.55 14.63
CA ALA A 355 -7.05 -10.76 14.77
C ALA A 355 -7.91 -9.50 14.55
N TRP A 356 -7.35 -8.31 14.78
CA TRP A 356 -8.06 -7.04 14.84
C TRP A 356 -7.80 -6.09 13.66
N ILE A 357 -7.11 -6.55 12.60
CA ILE A 357 -6.90 -5.72 11.39
C ILE A 357 -8.25 -5.29 10.82
N GLY A 358 -8.38 -4.00 10.52
CA GLY A 358 -9.59 -3.38 9.98
C GLY A 358 -10.53 -2.81 11.05
N ALA A 359 -10.30 -3.11 12.34
CA ALA A 359 -11.08 -2.52 13.41
C ALA A 359 -10.86 -0.99 13.48
N GLU A 360 -9.65 -0.53 13.19
CA GLU A 360 -9.23 0.88 13.21
C GLU A 360 -9.99 1.76 12.22
N GLU A 361 -10.48 1.18 11.14
CA GLU A 361 -11.27 1.89 10.12
C GLU A 361 -12.78 1.81 10.39
N ALA A 362 -13.22 0.94 11.30
CA ALA A 362 -14.63 0.68 11.53
C ALA A 362 -15.34 1.83 12.26
N GLU A 363 -16.58 2.09 11.83
CA GLU A 363 -17.51 3.02 12.48
C GLU A 363 -18.10 2.42 13.76
N VAL A 364 -18.28 1.09 13.77
CA VAL A 364 -18.81 0.28 14.87
C VAL A 364 -18.09 -1.07 14.93
N ILE A 365 -17.89 -1.61 16.13
CA ILE A 365 -17.44 -3.00 16.35
C ILE A 365 -18.64 -3.83 16.78
N PHE A 366 -18.85 -4.96 16.12
CA PHE A 366 -19.87 -5.94 16.49
C PHE A 366 -19.25 -7.32 16.76
N LEU A 367 -19.19 -7.68 18.04
CA LEU A 367 -18.68 -8.96 18.53
C LEU A 367 -19.84 -9.96 18.68
N ASN A 368 -20.18 -10.67 17.60
CA ASN A 368 -21.31 -11.59 17.56
C ASN A 368 -20.95 -13.01 18.04
N ASP A 369 -21.69 -13.53 19.02
CA ASP A 369 -21.38 -14.76 19.78
C ASP A 369 -19.94 -14.79 20.30
N PHE A 370 -19.50 -13.65 20.84
CA PHE A 370 -18.13 -13.46 21.24
C PHE A 370 -17.75 -14.27 22.47
N ARG A 371 -16.57 -14.87 22.41
CA ARG A 371 -15.93 -15.59 23.50
C ARG A 371 -14.53 -15.07 23.63
N TRP A 372 -14.19 -14.55 24.80
CA TRP A 372 -12.85 -14.09 25.05
C TRP A 372 -11.87 -15.28 25.02
N SER A 373 -10.72 -15.05 24.38
CA SER A 373 -9.57 -15.95 24.41
C SER A 373 -8.31 -15.10 24.43
N PRO A 374 -7.29 -15.45 25.23
CA PRO A 374 -6.03 -14.73 25.26
C PRO A 374 -5.28 -14.76 23.92
N GLN A 375 -5.62 -15.70 23.02
CA GLN A 375 -5.06 -15.76 21.67
C GLN A 375 -5.62 -14.66 20.74
N VAL A 376 -6.82 -14.16 21.05
CA VAL A 376 -7.51 -13.13 20.25
C VAL A 376 -7.13 -11.73 20.72
N ILE A 377 -7.12 -11.53 22.04
CA ILE A 377 -6.71 -10.27 22.68
C ILE A 377 -6.36 -10.55 24.15
N PRO A 378 -5.24 -10.03 24.67
CA PRO A 378 -4.95 -10.08 26.10
C PRO A 378 -6.09 -9.42 26.91
N TRP A 379 -6.36 -9.94 28.11
CA TRP A 379 -7.47 -9.44 28.93
C TRP A 379 -7.33 -7.96 29.25
N HIS A 380 -6.13 -7.53 29.63
CA HIS A 380 -5.82 -6.12 29.89
C HIS A 380 -6.09 -5.23 28.67
N ASP A 381 -5.64 -5.63 27.48
CA ASP A 381 -5.86 -4.87 26.25
C ASP A 381 -7.35 -4.80 25.89
N LEU A 382 -8.14 -5.85 26.15
CA LEU A 382 -9.59 -5.80 25.98
C LEU A 382 -10.26 -4.82 26.95
N LEU A 383 -9.77 -4.75 28.21
CA LEU A 383 -10.26 -3.77 29.18
C LEU A 383 -9.95 -2.34 28.74
N LEU A 384 -8.74 -2.07 28.27
CA LEU A 384 -8.32 -0.77 27.73
C LEU A 384 -9.16 -0.40 26.50
N LEU A 385 -9.33 -1.37 25.59
CA LEU A 385 -10.13 -1.23 24.38
C LEU A 385 -11.54 -0.79 24.77
N LEU A 386 -12.25 -1.57 25.59
CA LEU A 386 -13.63 -1.25 25.99
C LEU A 386 -13.76 0.07 26.78
N GLU A 387 -12.71 0.50 27.47
CA GLU A 387 -12.73 1.76 28.23
C GLU A 387 -12.55 3.01 27.34
N GLY A 388 -12.09 2.84 26.10
CA GLY A 388 -11.75 3.97 25.23
C GLY A 388 -10.33 4.47 25.41
N GLN A 389 -9.46 3.68 26.04
CA GLN A 389 -8.04 4.00 26.14
C GLN A 389 -7.29 3.54 24.89
N LEU A 390 -6.10 4.11 24.71
CA LEU A 390 -5.19 3.74 23.62
C LEU A 390 -4.70 2.30 23.81
N VAL A 391 -4.85 1.48 22.76
CA VAL A 391 -4.40 0.07 22.75
C VAL A 391 -3.47 -0.18 21.58
N HIS A 392 -2.40 -0.93 21.83
CA HIS A 392 -1.49 -1.41 20.80
C HIS A 392 -1.85 -2.86 20.43
N LEU A 393 -2.38 -3.07 19.25
CA LEU A 393 -2.78 -4.38 18.75
C LEU A 393 -1.79 -4.89 17.70
N PRO A 394 -1.44 -6.20 17.69
CA PRO A 394 -0.44 -6.73 16.77
C PRO A 394 -0.81 -6.49 15.31
N ALA A 395 0.15 -6.06 14.49
CA ALA A 395 -0.02 -5.90 13.05
C ALA A 395 1.15 -6.52 12.25
N PRO A 396 0.91 -7.04 11.03
CA PRO A 396 1.94 -7.70 10.24
C PRO A 396 3.00 -6.70 9.79
N LYS A 397 4.25 -6.89 10.23
CA LYS A 397 5.36 -5.97 9.95
C LYS A 397 5.76 -5.87 8.47
N SER A 398 5.27 -6.79 7.63
CA SER A 398 5.43 -6.73 6.18
C SER A 398 4.60 -5.63 5.51
N HIS A 399 3.46 -5.27 6.12
CA HIS A 399 2.54 -4.26 5.60
C HIS A 399 2.46 -3.02 6.49
N PHE A 400 2.71 -3.17 7.80
CA PHE A 400 2.65 -2.10 8.79
C PHE A 400 4.01 -1.85 9.43
N ALA A 401 4.47 -0.59 9.47
CA ALA A 401 5.74 -0.25 10.09
C ALA A 401 5.71 -0.36 11.63
N LYS A 402 4.52 -0.27 12.23
CA LYS A 402 4.28 -0.31 13.69
C LYS A 402 3.06 -1.16 13.98
N ASP A 403 2.89 -1.54 15.24
CA ASP A 403 1.64 -2.16 15.69
C ASP A 403 0.47 -1.18 15.52
N MET A 404 -0.73 -1.74 15.34
CA MET A 404 -1.93 -0.97 15.15
C MET A 404 -2.26 -0.24 16.44
N VAL A 405 -2.41 1.09 16.36
CA VAL A 405 -2.82 1.91 17.49
C VAL A 405 -4.31 2.16 17.38
N PHE A 406 -5.06 1.74 18.39
CA PHE A 406 -6.51 1.92 18.45
C PHE A 406 -6.87 3.06 19.40
N ASP A 407 -7.11 4.26 18.83
CA ASP A 407 -7.33 5.50 19.58
C ASP A 407 -8.67 6.20 19.23
N ARG A 408 -9.47 5.62 18.32
CA ARG A 408 -10.81 6.16 18.02
C ARG A 408 -11.74 5.98 19.21
N ASP A 409 -12.97 6.47 19.20
CA ASP A 409 -14.00 6.22 20.21
C ASP A 409 -15.01 5.13 19.79
N THR A 410 -14.68 4.33 18.77
CA THR A 410 -15.56 3.33 18.12
C THR A 410 -16.48 2.56 19.09
N PRO A 411 -17.80 2.70 18.96
CA PRO A 411 -18.82 1.92 19.67
C PRO A 411 -18.62 0.41 19.60
N ILE A 412 -18.79 -0.29 20.72
CA ILE A 412 -18.67 -1.74 20.79
C ILE A 412 -20.01 -2.36 21.22
N PHE A 413 -20.52 -3.24 20.36
CA PHE A 413 -21.68 -4.07 20.60
C PHE A 413 -21.26 -5.53 20.64
N ALA A 414 -21.84 -6.31 21.54
CA ALA A 414 -21.55 -7.73 21.66
C ALA A 414 -22.82 -8.56 21.86
N THR A 415 -22.79 -9.80 21.40
CA THR A 415 -23.71 -10.84 21.81
C THR A 415 -22.92 -12.01 22.37
N SER A 416 -23.43 -12.63 23.43
CA SER A 416 -22.81 -13.82 24.00
C SER A 416 -23.86 -14.68 24.72
N LYS A 417 -23.51 -15.92 25.05
CA LYS A 417 -24.37 -16.77 25.89
C LYS A 417 -24.45 -16.24 27.33
N TYR A 418 -23.31 -15.87 27.89
CA TYR A 418 -23.14 -15.39 29.26
C TYR A 418 -22.25 -14.15 29.27
N PRO A 419 -22.29 -13.33 30.34
CA PRO A 419 -21.31 -12.28 30.56
C PRO A 419 -19.88 -12.81 30.48
N LEU A 420 -18.95 -11.95 30.04
CA LEU A 420 -17.53 -12.30 30.00
C LEU A 420 -16.97 -12.40 31.41
N VAL A 421 -16.31 -13.52 31.71
CA VAL A 421 -15.68 -13.80 33.01
C VAL A 421 -14.21 -14.13 32.80
N PHE A 422 -13.36 -13.75 33.75
CA PHE A 422 -11.96 -14.15 33.75
C PHE A 422 -11.79 -15.42 34.57
N ILE A 423 -11.20 -16.45 33.97
CA ILE A 423 -10.95 -17.74 34.62
C ILE A 423 -9.44 -17.91 34.77
N LYS A 424 -8.98 -18.08 36.01
CA LYS A 424 -7.59 -18.35 36.36
C LYS A 424 -7.53 -19.64 37.17
N ASN A 425 -6.72 -20.60 36.73
CA ASN A 425 -6.58 -21.91 37.37
C ASN A 425 -7.92 -22.65 37.60
N GLY A 426 -8.87 -22.51 36.67
CA GLY A 426 -10.20 -23.14 36.75
C GLY A 426 -11.18 -22.45 37.70
N MET A 427 -10.79 -21.35 38.36
CA MET A 427 -11.65 -20.54 39.21
C MET A 427 -11.94 -19.19 38.56
N VAL A 428 -13.14 -18.65 38.78
CA VAL A 428 -13.48 -17.29 38.35
C VAL A 428 -12.74 -16.30 39.24
N ASP A 429 -11.98 -15.39 38.62
CA ASP A 429 -11.38 -14.26 39.32
C ASP A 429 -12.44 -13.15 39.41
N GLU A 430 -12.98 -12.94 40.60
CA GLU A 430 -14.07 -11.98 40.84
C GLU A 430 -13.64 -10.55 40.53
N ARG A 431 -12.40 -10.18 40.89
CA ARG A 431 -11.90 -8.81 40.73
C ARG A 431 -11.73 -8.46 39.25
N GLU A 432 -11.09 -9.34 38.48
CA GLU A 432 -10.96 -9.15 37.02
C GLU A 432 -12.31 -9.17 36.31
N THR A 433 -13.23 -10.04 36.75
CA THR A 433 -14.58 -10.13 36.20
C THR A 433 -15.41 -8.88 36.49
N GLU A 434 -15.28 -8.29 37.67
CA GLU A 434 -15.93 -7.02 38.02
C GLU A 434 -15.41 -5.88 37.14
N MET A 435 -14.09 -5.82 36.93
CA MET A 435 -13.48 -4.85 35.99
C MET A 435 -14.08 -4.98 34.59
N MET A 436 -14.28 -6.20 34.07
CA MET A 436 -14.94 -6.38 32.78
C MET A 436 -16.41 -5.94 32.83
N THR A 437 -17.13 -6.30 33.87
CA THR A 437 -18.57 -6.04 34.01
C THR A 437 -18.90 -4.55 33.91
N VAL A 438 -18.13 -3.68 34.58
CA VAL A 438 -18.36 -2.23 34.55
C VAL A 438 -18.15 -1.58 33.18
N ARG A 439 -17.56 -2.29 32.22
CA ARG A 439 -17.38 -1.81 30.84
C ARG A 439 -18.57 -2.09 29.94
N TRP A 440 -19.52 -2.90 30.40
CA TRP A 440 -20.72 -3.26 29.64
C TRP A 440 -21.99 -2.72 30.29
N ARG A 441 -22.93 -2.31 29.44
CA ARG A 441 -24.35 -2.22 29.75
C ARG A 441 -25.00 -3.47 29.16
N THR A 442 -25.31 -4.41 30.04
CA THR A 442 -25.83 -5.73 29.65
C THR A 442 -27.34 -5.76 29.62
N PHE A 443 -27.91 -6.28 28.54
CA PHE A 443 -29.32 -6.64 28.44
C PHE A 443 -29.44 -8.16 28.33
N THR A 444 -30.17 -8.77 29.25
CA THR A 444 -30.33 -10.22 29.29
C THR A 444 -31.62 -10.63 28.58
N LEU A 445 -31.51 -11.49 27.57
CA LEU A 445 -32.64 -12.07 26.84
C LEU A 445 -32.85 -13.51 27.32
N ASN A 446 -33.85 -13.72 28.17
CA ASN A 446 -34.21 -15.02 28.73
C ASN A 446 -35.27 -15.76 27.91
N TRP A 447 -36.10 -15.04 27.15
CA TRP A 447 -37.17 -15.63 26.36
C TRP A 447 -36.62 -16.32 25.11
N GLN A 448 -36.62 -17.66 25.13
CA GLN A 448 -36.29 -18.47 23.96
C GLN A 448 -37.49 -18.56 23.03
N ILE A 449 -37.32 -18.11 21.79
CA ILE A 449 -38.38 -18.10 20.79
C ILE A 449 -38.66 -19.56 20.38
N PRO A 450 -39.89 -20.07 20.62
CA PRO A 450 -40.26 -21.42 20.22
C PRO A 450 -40.14 -21.60 18.70
N GLU A 451 -39.72 -22.76 18.24
CA GLU A 451 -39.51 -23.05 16.81
C GLU A 451 -40.72 -22.69 15.95
N ALA A 452 -41.94 -23.03 16.40
CA ALA A 452 -43.18 -22.68 15.71
C ALA A 452 -43.44 -21.17 15.54
N LYS A 453 -42.78 -20.32 16.34
CA LYS A 453 -42.86 -18.85 16.27
C LYS A 453 -41.64 -18.21 15.61
N GLN A 454 -40.62 -19.00 15.24
CA GLN A 454 -39.44 -18.46 14.58
C GLN A 454 -39.77 -18.01 13.17
N GLN A 455 -39.25 -16.85 12.79
CA GLN A 455 -39.45 -16.25 11.49
C GLN A 455 -38.10 -15.90 10.90
N GLU A 456 -37.89 -16.23 9.64
CA GLU A 456 -36.74 -15.76 8.90
C GLU A 456 -36.93 -14.27 8.56
N MET A 457 -36.13 -13.43 9.21
CA MET A 457 -36.18 -11.98 9.03
C MET A 457 -34.86 -11.45 8.53
N VAL A 458 -34.93 -10.65 7.48
CA VAL A 458 -33.78 -9.88 6.98
C VAL A 458 -33.48 -8.71 7.91
N ALA A 459 -32.19 -8.40 8.08
CA ALA A 459 -31.78 -7.19 8.78
C ALA A 459 -32.30 -5.96 8.03
N CYS A 460 -32.90 -5.02 8.75
CA CYS A 460 -33.53 -3.84 8.14
C CYS A 460 -33.01 -2.56 8.79
N SER A 461 -32.23 -1.80 8.01
CA SER A 461 -31.64 -0.51 8.41
C SER A 461 -32.72 0.48 8.86
N THR A 462 -33.76 0.66 8.04
CA THR A 462 -34.89 1.55 8.32
C THR A 462 -35.60 1.21 9.63
N CYS A 463 -35.96 -0.05 9.84
CA CYS A 463 -36.72 -0.47 11.02
C CYS A 463 -35.90 -0.35 12.31
N PHE A 464 -34.61 -0.68 12.24
CA PHE A 464 -33.68 -0.49 13.36
C PHE A 464 -33.52 0.99 13.68
N ALA A 465 -33.28 1.84 12.67
CA ALA A 465 -33.16 3.28 12.86
C ALA A 465 -34.42 3.89 13.51
N ARG A 466 -35.62 3.46 13.10
CA ARG A 466 -36.89 3.86 13.75
C ARG A 466 -36.95 3.42 15.21
N LEU A 467 -36.61 2.17 15.51
CA LEU A 467 -36.58 1.65 16.89
C LEU A 467 -35.70 2.53 17.78
N ILE A 468 -34.52 2.93 17.31
CA ILE A 468 -33.57 3.71 18.10
C ILE A 468 -33.94 5.21 18.17
N LEU A 469 -34.42 5.80 17.08
CA LEU A 469 -34.65 7.25 16.98
C LEU A 469 -36.01 7.69 17.52
N GLU A 470 -37.07 6.89 17.38
CA GLU A 470 -38.44 7.27 17.73
C GLU A 470 -38.80 6.99 19.19
N ASN A 471 -38.08 6.07 19.84
CA ASN A 471 -38.33 5.70 21.25
C ASN A 471 -37.65 6.61 22.27
N VAL A 472 -37.08 7.75 21.83
CA VAL A 472 -36.42 8.73 22.71
C VAL A 472 -37.10 10.09 22.56
N VAL A 473 -38.19 10.29 23.29
CA VAL A 473 -38.71 11.65 23.56
C VAL A 473 -37.78 12.28 24.61
N TYR A 474 -37.19 13.43 24.24
CA TYR A 474 -36.31 14.23 25.10
C TYR A 474 -37.04 14.72 26.35
#